data_AF-A0A2E7INS4-F1
#
_entry.id   AF-A0A2E7INS4-F1
#
_cell.length_a   1.000
_cell.length_b   1.000
_cell.length_c   1.000
_cell.angle_alpha   90.00
_cell.angle_beta   90.00
_cell.angle_gamma   90.00
#
_symmetry.space_group_name_H-M   'P 1'
#
loop_
_entity.id
_entity.type
_entity.pdbx_description
1 polymer ?
#
loop_
_entity_poly.entity_id
_entity_poly.type
_entity_poly.pdbx_seq_one_letter_code
_entity_poly.pdbx_strand_id
1 'polypeptide(L)' 'MTLEQYLREKATPYRGGRMLGRVSIEEAATAIGSQPFKVSLALQFMRESGELENLKIGGLDGQTAIYMVAA' A
#
# COMPACT_ATOMS: atom_id res chain seq x y z
N MET A 1 9.76 -1.32 -11.46
CA MET A 1 8.66 -0.59 -10.77
C MET A 1 8.96 -0.56 -9.29
N THR A 2 8.71 0.55 -8.60
CA THR A 2 8.85 0.67 -7.14
C THR A 2 7.53 0.33 -6.43
N LEU A 3 7.56 0.10 -5.11
CA LEU A 3 6.33 -0.07 -4.33
C LEU A 3 5.43 1.17 -4.45
N GLU A 4 6.00 2.38 -4.37
CA GLU A 4 5.25 3.62 -4.53
C GLU A 4 4.52 3.69 -5.88
N GLN A 5 5.21 3.39 -6.98
CA GLN A 5 4.61 3.37 -8.32
C GLN A 5 3.45 2.36 -8.39
N TYR A 6 3.66 1.16 -7.87
CA TYR A 6 2.62 0.13 -7.82
C TYR A 6 1.40 0.58 -6.99
N LEU A 7 1.61 1.24 -5.86
CA LEU A 7 0.52 1.77 -5.03
C LEU A 7 -0.25 2.86 -5.78
N ARG A 8 0.43 3.80 -6.43
CA ARG A 8 -0.22 4.86 -7.22
C ARG A 8 -1.05 4.31 -8.38
N GLU A 9 -0.58 3.25 -9.06
CA GLU A 9 -1.33 2.58 -10.13
C GLU A 9 -2.62 1.90 -9.62
N LYS A 10 -2.59 1.36 -8.39
CA LYS A 10 -3.75 0.68 -7.78
C LYS A 10 -4.68 1.62 -7.00
N ALA A 11 -4.25 2.84 -6.72
CA ALA A 11 -5.04 3.79 -5.96
C ALA A 11 -6.04 4.54 -6.86
N THR A 12 -7.22 4.82 -6.30
CA THR A 12 -8.26 5.63 -6.96
C THR A 12 -8.36 6.99 -6.26
N PRO A 13 -8.53 8.11 -6.99
CA PRO A 13 -8.78 9.40 -6.38
C PRO A 13 -9.99 9.36 -5.44
N TYR A 14 -9.85 9.86 -4.23
CA TYR A 14 -10.90 9.95 -3.22
C TYR A 14 -11.19 11.42 -2.88
N ARG A 15 -12.33 11.68 -2.21
CA ARG A 15 -12.71 13.05 -1.81
C ARG A 15 -11.63 13.67 -0.92
N GLY A 16 -11.27 14.93 -1.21
CA GLY A 16 -10.26 15.67 -0.46
C GLY A 16 -8.84 15.62 -1.04
N GLY A 17 -8.68 15.22 -2.31
CA GLY A 17 -7.39 15.23 -3.02
C GLY A 17 -6.47 14.05 -2.70
N ARG A 18 -6.83 13.21 -1.73
CA ARG A 18 -6.08 12.01 -1.34
C ARG A 18 -6.46 10.82 -2.21
N MET A 19 -5.51 9.92 -2.45
CA MET A 19 -5.78 8.68 -3.19
C MET A 19 -6.05 7.54 -2.22
N LEU A 20 -7.14 6.78 -2.41
CA LEU A 20 -7.45 5.58 -1.63
C LEU A 20 -7.08 4.34 -2.45
N GLY A 21 -6.23 3.48 -1.91
CA GLY A 21 -5.78 2.26 -2.57
C GLY A 21 -6.01 1.01 -1.74
N ARG A 22 -6.14 -0.12 -2.44
CA ARG A 22 -6.17 -1.47 -1.86
C ARG A 22 -5.10 -2.31 -2.56
N VAL A 23 -4.33 -3.05 -1.78
CA VAL A 23 -3.27 -3.91 -2.28
C VAL A 23 -3.24 -5.24 -1.55
N SER A 24 -3.07 -6.34 -2.29
CA SER A 24 -2.59 -7.60 -1.72
C SER A 24 -1.07 -7.54 -1.58
N ILE A 25 -0.55 -7.85 -0.40
CA ILE A 25 0.88 -7.84 -0.10
C ILE A 25 1.62 -8.84 -1.01
N GLU A 26 1.03 -10.01 -1.27
CA GLU A 26 1.59 -11.03 -2.16
C GLU A 26 1.64 -10.57 -3.63
N GLU A 27 0.58 -9.93 -4.11
CA GLU A 27 0.54 -9.41 -5.48
C GLU A 27 1.55 -8.28 -5.67
N ALA A 28 1.62 -7.37 -4.69
CA ALA A 28 2.62 -6.30 -4.70
C ALA A 28 4.04 -6.86 -4.68
N ALA A 29 4.32 -7.84 -3.82
CA ALA A 29 5.61 -8.51 -3.74
C ALA A 29 6.01 -9.12 -5.08
N THR A 30 5.08 -9.85 -5.72
CA THR A 30 5.27 -10.40 -7.07
C THR A 30 5.54 -9.30 -8.09
N ALA A 31 4.73 -8.24 -8.10
CA ALA A 31 4.81 -7.16 -9.09
C ALA A 31 6.12 -6.36 -9.01
N ILE A 32 6.68 -6.19 -7.80
CA ILE A 32 7.94 -5.46 -7.59
C ILE A 32 9.16 -6.39 -7.45
N GLY A 33 9.00 -7.71 -7.60
CA GLY A 33 10.09 -8.68 -7.45
C GLY A 33 10.68 -8.72 -6.03
N SER A 34 9.84 -8.59 -5.01
CA SER A 34 10.23 -8.56 -3.60
C SER A 34 9.58 -9.69 -2.80
N GLN A 35 9.91 -9.78 -1.52
CA GLN A 35 9.29 -10.72 -0.59
C GLN A 35 8.08 -10.06 0.10
N PRO A 36 6.98 -10.79 0.34
CA PRO A 36 5.79 -10.28 1.05
C PRO A 36 6.11 -9.59 2.37
N PHE A 37 7.01 -10.18 3.17
CA PHE A 37 7.48 -9.60 4.43
C PHE A 37 8.13 -8.21 4.24
N LYS A 38 8.96 -8.04 3.21
CA LYS A 38 9.60 -6.76 2.91
C LYS A 38 8.59 -5.71 2.46
N VAL A 39 7.57 -6.12 1.71
CA VAL A 39 6.46 -5.22 1.32
C VAL A 39 5.67 -4.78 2.55
N SER A 40 5.35 -5.72 3.45
CA SER A 40 4.65 -5.41 4.70
C SER A 40 5.44 -4.40 5.56
N LEU A 41 6.76 -4.62 5.74
CA LEU A 41 7.64 -3.67 6.42
C LEU A 41 7.68 -2.31 5.73
N ALA A 42 7.82 -2.28 4.39
CA ALA A 42 7.85 -1.03 3.65
C ALA A 42 6.54 -0.23 3.80
N LEU A 43 5.38 -0.90 3.75
CA LEU A 43 4.09 -0.25 4.01
C LEU A 43 4.00 0.30 5.43
N GLN A 44 4.55 -0.39 6.43
CA GLN A 44 4.63 0.12 7.80
C GLN A 44 5.54 1.36 7.90
N PHE A 45 6.73 1.32 7.30
CA PHE A 45 7.62 2.48 7.28
C PHE A 45 6.99 3.69 6.59
N MET A 46 6.33 3.48 5.44
CA MET A 46 5.64 4.57 4.72
C MET A 46 4.48 5.14 5.53
N ARG A 47 3.83 4.33 6.38
CA ARG A 47 2.82 4.83 7.33
C ARG A 47 3.46 5.69 8.42
N GLU A 48 4.57 5.24 8.99
CA GLU A 48 5.28 5.95 10.05
C GLU A 48 5.94 7.25 9.55
N SER A 49 6.39 7.29 8.29
CA SER A 49 6.92 8.49 7.64
C SER A 49 5.83 9.48 7.22
N GLY A 50 4.56 9.08 7.22
CA GLY A 50 3.42 9.90 6.80
C GLY A 50 3.13 9.88 5.30
N GLU A 51 3.85 9.08 4.51
CA GLU A 51 3.59 8.87 3.09
C GLU A 51 2.26 8.13 2.85
N LEU A 52 1.90 7.23 3.77
CA LEU A 52 0.63 6.53 3.81
C LEU A 52 -0.18 6.91 5.05
N GLU A 53 -1.28 7.62 4.84
CA GLU A 53 -2.23 7.91 5.89
C GLU A 53 -3.25 6.77 6.06
N ASN A 54 -3.64 6.51 7.31
CA ASN A 54 -4.73 5.59 7.65
C ASN A 54 -4.58 4.16 7.07
N LEU A 55 -3.35 3.66 6.95
CA LEU A 55 -3.08 2.27 6.58
C LEU A 55 -3.77 1.29 7.54
N LYS A 56 -4.64 0.44 7.00
CA LYS A 56 -5.27 -0.70 7.67
C LYS A 56 -4.89 -1.98 6.92
N ILE A 57 -4.32 -2.93 7.64
CA ILE A 57 -4.06 -4.28 7.12
C ILE A 57 -5.16 -5.19 7.63
N GLY A 58 -5.91 -5.85 6.74
CA GLY A 58 -7.06 -6.67 7.10
C GLY A 58 -7.58 -7.52 5.93
N GLY A 59 -8.13 -8.70 6.26
CA GLY A 59 -8.60 -9.75 5.34
C GLY A 59 -8.59 -11.09 6.08
N LEU A 60 -9.20 -12.14 5.52
CA LEU A 60 -9.29 -13.48 6.16
C LEU A 60 -7.92 -14.01 6.62
N ASP A 61 -6.83 -13.59 5.95
CA ASP A 61 -5.45 -14.01 6.24
C ASP A 61 -4.47 -12.86 6.54
N GLY A 62 -4.95 -11.62 6.74
CA GLY A 62 -4.07 -10.47 7.04
C GLY A 62 -3.17 -9.99 5.88
N GLN A 63 -3.41 -10.45 4.65
CA GLN A 63 -2.56 -10.18 3.49
C GLN A 63 -2.97 -8.96 2.64
N THR A 64 -4.09 -8.30 2.96
CA THR A 64 -4.56 -7.12 2.22
C THR A 64 -4.34 -5.86 3.04
N ALA A 65 -3.80 -4.83 2.40
CA ALA A 65 -3.67 -3.48 2.96
C ALA A 65 -4.58 -2.50 2.21
N ILE A 66 -5.27 -1.66 2.98
CA ILE A 66 -6.06 -0.51 2.52
C ILE A 66 -5.37 0.74 3.06
N TYR A 67 -5.11 1.73 2.22
CA TYR A 67 -4.30 2.91 2.57
C TYR A 67 -4.80 4.15 1.86
N MET A 68 -4.48 5.32 2.41
CA MET A 68 -4.57 6.59 1.69
C MET A 68 -3.17 7.13 1.42
N VAL A 69 -2.91 7.62 0.22
CA VAL A 69 -1.67 8.32 -0.14
C VAL A 69 -1.91 9.82 -0.05
N ALA A 70 -0.93 10.55 0.49
CA ALA A 70 -0.93 12.01 0.44
C ALA A 70 -1.03 12.52 -1.01
N ALA A 71 -1.70 13.65 -1.18
CA ALA A 71 -1.91 14.31 -2.48
C ALA A 71 -0.59 14.88 -3.03
#